data_AF-A0A5C4J586-F1
#
_entry.id   AF-A0A5C4J586-F1
#
_cell.length_a   1.000
_cell.length_b   1.000
_cell.length_c   1.000
_cell.angle_alpha   90.00
_cell.angle_beta   90.00
_cell.angle_gamma   90.00
#
_symmetry.space_group_name_H-M   'P 1'
#
loop_
_entity.id
_entity.type
_entity.pdbx_description
1 polymer ?
#
loop_
_entity_poly.entity_id
_entity_poly.type
_entity_poly.pdbx_seq_one_letter_code
_entity_poly.pdbx_strand_id
1 'polypeptide(L)'
;MAWEWVAPVATGAAGAVGVGFTWLAGAQSRIHAERMVEHNQLAEERARLLKERRDAYFAFLHWIDLVSKRAEYVTQGDQDKLQQFDEQWPWGKRIDWTIDVLIGVQTFGSERVFQLAEDWMDAHDAELRDVTAELRKQLRAVVRDELQGLVPQRDLGRNRR
;
A
#
# COMPACT_ATOMS: atom_id res chain seq x y z
N MET A 1 -79.10 -0.55 -7.58
CA MET A 1 -78.17 0.42 -8.19
C MET A 1 -77.01 0.68 -7.23
N ALA A 2 -76.07 -0.26 -7.08
CA ALA A 2 -74.96 -0.15 -6.12
C ALA A 2 -73.58 -0.44 -6.76
N TRP A 3 -73.52 -0.49 -8.10
CA TRP A 3 -72.34 -0.96 -8.84
C TRP A 3 -71.58 0.13 -9.61
N GLU A 4 -72.11 1.37 -9.66
CA GLU A 4 -71.49 2.47 -10.43
C GLU A 4 -70.37 3.20 -9.67
N TRP A 5 -70.32 3.07 -8.34
CA TRP A 5 -69.28 3.71 -7.51
C TRP A 5 -68.02 2.87 -7.32
N VAL A 6 -68.02 1.59 -7.76
CA VAL A 6 -66.86 0.69 -7.59
C VAL A 6 -65.77 1.00 -8.62
N ALA A 7 -66.15 1.43 -9.83
CA ALA A 7 -65.20 1.70 -10.92
C ALA A 7 -64.26 2.90 -10.68
N PRO A 8 -64.71 4.05 -10.14
CA PRO A 8 -63.82 5.19 -9.89
C PRO A 8 -62.84 4.95 -8.73
N VAL A 9 -63.29 4.26 -7.68
CA VAL A 9 -62.48 4.00 -6.48
C VAL A 9 -61.39 2.97 -6.77
N ALA A 10 -61.70 1.93 -7.56
CA ALA A 10 -60.73 0.94 -8.01
C ALA A 10 -59.64 1.57 -8.90
N THR A 11 -60.01 2.50 -9.78
CA THR A 11 -59.07 3.18 -10.69
C THR A 11 -58.16 4.17 -9.95
N GLY A 12 -58.70 4.92 -8.98
CA GLY A 12 -57.91 5.84 -8.15
C GLY A 12 -56.90 5.13 -7.24
N ALA A 13 -57.27 3.97 -6.68
CA ALA A 13 -56.38 3.16 -5.85
C ALA A 13 -55.19 2.60 -6.65
N ALA A 14 -55.42 2.17 -7.90
CA ALA A 14 -54.34 1.68 -8.76
C ALA A 14 -53.31 2.76 -9.13
N GLY A 15 -53.76 4.01 -9.35
CA GLY A 15 -52.87 5.14 -9.63
C GLY A 15 -51.96 5.52 -8.45
N ALA A 16 -52.50 5.51 -7.22
CA ALA A 16 -51.74 5.83 -6.01
C ALA A 16 -50.65 4.78 -5.71
N VAL A 17 -50.94 3.50 -5.98
CA VAL A 17 -49.98 2.41 -5.80
C VAL A 17 -48.79 2.55 -6.76
N GLY A 18 -49.02 2.90 -8.03
CA GLY A 18 -47.95 3.09 -9.02
C GLY A 18 -46.99 4.24 -8.69
N VAL A 19 -47.51 5.36 -8.20
CA VAL A 19 -46.68 6.50 -7.73
C VAL A 19 -45.85 6.11 -6.50
N GLY A 20 -46.45 5.37 -5.56
CA GLY A 20 -45.76 4.86 -4.37
C GLY A 20 -44.55 3.96 -4.70
N PHE A 21 -44.73 3.01 -5.62
CA PHE A 21 -43.63 2.14 -6.08
C PHE A 21 -42.51 2.92 -6.77
N THR A 22 -42.85 3.94 -7.56
CA THR A 22 -41.86 4.76 -8.28
C THR A 22 -41.04 5.61 -7.30
N TRP A 23 -41.68 6.17 -6.27
CA TRP A 23 -41.00 6.91 -5.21
C TRP A 23 -40.10 6.02 -4.36
N LEU A 24 -40.58 4.84 -3.96
CA LEU A 24 -39.79 3.84 -3.24
C LEU A 24 -38.58 3.34 -4.05
N ALA A 25 -38.75 3.06 -5.35
CA ALA A 25 -37.65 2.67 -6.22
C ALA A 25 -36.61 3.78 -6.38
N GLY A 26 -37.04 5.04 -6.48
CA GLY A 26 -36.15 6.21 -6.51
C GLY A 26 -35.37 6.42 -5.20
N ALA A 27 -36.05 6.25 -4.05
CA ALA A 27 -35.42 6.37 -2.73
C ALA A 27 -34.40 5.24 -2.48
N GLN A 28 -34.73 4.01 -2.89
CA GLN A 28 -33.82 2.86 -2.77
C GLN A 28 -32.60 2.97 -3.68
N SER A 29 -32.77 3.54 -4.89
CA SER A 29 -31.68 3.83 -5.82
C SER A 29 -30.68 4.83 -5.23
N ARG A 30 -31.16 5.89 -4.58
CA ARG A 30 -30.29 6.89 -3.93
C ARG A 30 -29.46 6.31 -2.78
N ILE A 31 -30.09 5.56 -1.89
CA ILE A 31 -29.40 4.91 -0.76
C ILE A 31 -28.37 3.89 -1.26
N HIS A 32 -28.67 3.17 -2.36
CA HIS A 32 -27.72 2.24 -2.96
C HIS A 32 -26.56 2.98 -3.65
N ALA A 33 -26.82 4.09 -4.34
CA ALA A 33 -25.80 4.92 -4.96
C ALA A 33 -24.84 5.51 -3.91
N GLU A 34 -25.36 6.03 -2.79
CA GLU A 34 -24.56 6.55 -1.69
C GLU A 34 -23.63 5.48 -1.11
N ARG A 35 -24.16 4.28 -0.83
CA ARG A 35 -23.34 3.16 -0.34
C ARG A 35 -22.28 2.70 -1.33
N MET A 36 -22.59 2.71 -2.63
CA MET A 36 -21.63 2.35 -3.68
C MET A 36 -20.51 3.39 -3.78
N VAL A 37 -20.82 4.68 -3.61
CA VAL A 37 -19.81 5.75 -3.57
C VAL A 37 -18.90 5.59 -2.36
N GLU A 38 -19.45 5.35 -1.16
CA GLU A 38 -18.65 5.10 0.05
C GLU A 38 -17.76 3.86 -0.09
N HIS A 39 -18.29 2.76 -0.62
CA HIS A 39 -17.51 1.55 -0.86
C HIS A 39 -16.38 1.78 -1.88
N ASN A 40 -16.64 2.55 -2.94
CA ASN A 40 -15.63 2.89 -3.93
C ASN A 40 -14.54 3.78 -3.35
N GLN A 41 -14.90 4.79 -2.54
CA GLN A 41 -13.94 5.66 -1.87
C GLN A 41 -13.00 4.86 -0.95
N LEU A 42 -13.57 3.96 -0.12
CA LEU A 42 -12.76 3.10 0.74
C LEU A 42 -11.86 2.13 -0.05
N ALA A 43 -12.34 1.61 -1.18
CA ALA A 43 -11.53 0.75 -2.04
C ALA A 43 -10.38 1.53 -2.70
N GLU A 44 -10.64 2.77 -3.12
CA GLU A 44 -9.65 3.66 -3.73
C GLU A 44 -8.58 4.09 -2.72
N GLU A 45 -8.98 4.47 -1.50
CA GLU A 45 -8.04 4.80 -0.41
C GLU A 45 -7.13 3.62 -0.08
N ARG A 46 -7.69 2.40 0.01
CA ARG A 46 -6.91 1.18 0.23
C ARG A 46 -5.94 0.91 -0.92
N ALA A 47 -6.41 1.05 -2.17
CA ALA A 47 -5.57 0.87 -3.34
C ALA A 47 -4.42 1.89 -3.37
N ARG A 48 -4.68 3.14 -2.97
CA ARG A 48 -3.66 4.18 -2.83
C ARG A 48 -2.62 3.80 -1.78
N LEU A 49 -3.02 3.42 -0.57
CA LEU A 49 -2.09 3.03 0.49
C LEU A 49 -1.23 1.82 0.11
N LEU A 50 -1.82 0.82 -0.56
CA LEU A 50 -1.07 -0.33 -1.06
C LEU A 50 -0.04 0.07 -2.12
N LYS A 51 -0.38 1.04 -2.97
CA LYS A 51 0.56 1.59 -3.96
C LYS A 51 1.72 2.33 -3.28
N GLU A 52 1.44 3.24 -2.35
CA GLU A 52 2.47 3.99 -1.61
C GLU A 52 3.43 3.02 -0.88
N ARG A 53 2.87 1.99 -0.24
CA ARG A 53 3.65 0.94 0.43
C ARG A 53 4.56 0.17 -0.54
N ARG A 54 4.02 -0.25 -1.68
CA ARG A 54 4.80 -0.93 -2.74
C ARG A 54 5.93 -0.04 -3.24
N ASP A 55 5.63 1.22 -3.52
CA ASP A 55 6.59 2.16 -4.07
C ASP A 55 7.70 2.45 -3.05
N ALA A 56 7.37 2.58 -1.74
CA ALA A 56 8.35 2.67 -0.65
C ALA A 56 9.26 1.42 -0.56
N TYR A 57 8.69 0.21 -0.66
CA TYR A 57 9.48 -1.02 -0.63
C TYR A 57 10.44 -1.14 -1.81
N PHE A 58 9.99 -0.77 -3.00
CA PHE A 58 10.86 -0.79 -4.18
C PHE A 58 11.94 0.27 -4.10
N ALA A 59 11.63 1.48 -3.61
CA ALA A 59 12.63 2.52 -3.38
C ALA A 59 13.71 2.05 -2.39
N PHE A 60 13.31 1.40 -1.29
CA PHE A 60 14.25 0.86 -0.29
C PHE A 60 15.13 -0.26 -0.83
N LEU A 61 14.54 -1.24 -1.52
CA LEU A 61 15.31 -2.31 -2.15
C LEU A 61 16.28 -1.78 -3.20
N HIS A 62 15.87 -0.76 -3.97
CA HIS A 62 16.74 -0.14 -4.96
C HIS A 62 17.90 0.61 -4.31
N TRP A 63 17.64 1.33 -3.22
CA TRP A 63 18.67 2.00 -2.43
C TRP A 63 19.71 1.00 -1.87
N ILE A 64 19.26 -0.10 -1.24
CA ILE A 64 20.14 -1.18 -0.76
C ILE A 64 21.03 -1.72 -1.89
N ASP A 65 20.45 -1.96 -3.07
CA ASP A 65 21.18 -2.47 -4.22
C ASP A 65 22.29 -1.52 -4.67
N LEU A 66 22.04 -0.21 -4.65
CA LEU A 66 23.02 0.81 -5.00
C LEU A 66 24.14 0.94 -3.96
N VAL A 67 23.78 0.98 -2.68
CA VAL A 67 24.75 1.06 -1.58
C VAL A 67 25.65 -0.19 -1.58
N SER A 68 25.07 -1.38 -1.77
CA SER A 68 25.82 -2.63 -1.88
C SER A 68 26.81 -2.63 -3.05
N LYS A 69 26.38 -2.15 -4.23
CA LYS A 69 27.24 -2.06 -5.42
C LYS A 69 28.42 -1.10 -5.20
N ARG A 70 28.17 0.04 -4.56
CA ARG A 70 29.26 0.97 -4.22
C ARG A 70 30.26 0.32 -3.27
N ALA A 71 29.80 -0.37 -2.24
CA ALA A 71 30.67 -1.09 -1.30
C ALA A 71 31.51 -2.18 -2.01
N GLU A 72 30.94 -2.86 -3.01
CA GLU A 72 31.66 -3.81 -3.86
C GLU A 72 32.80 -3.12 -4.64
N TYR A 73 32.54 -1.99 -5.30
CA TYR A 73 33.59 -1.23 -6.02
C TYR A 73 34.70 -0.75 -5.09
N VAL A 74 34.36 -0.28 -3.89
CA VAL A 74 35.37 0.09 -2.86
C VAL A 74 36.26 -1.09 -2.53
N THR A 75 35.68 -2.28 -2.37
CA THR A 75 36.42 -3.51 -2.03
C THR A 75 37.34 -3.96 -3.15
N GLN A 76 36.85 -3.89 -4.39
CA GLN A 76 37.60 -4.30 -5.57
C GLN A 76 38.70 -3.28 -5.94
N GLY A 77 38.70 -2.10 -5.31
CA GLY A 77 39.62 -1.03 -5.65
C GLY A 77 39.36 -0.42 -7.03
N ASP A 78 38.15 -0.59 -7.58
CA ASP A 78 37.78 -0.11 -8.92
C ASP A 78 37.43 1.40 -8.87
N GLN A 79 38.47 2.22 -8.90
CA GLN A 79 38.35 3.69 -8.81
C GLN A 79 37.56 4.28 -9.97
N ASP A 80 37.68 3.73 -11.19
CA ASP A 80 36.97 4.23 -12.37
C ASP A 80 35.45 4.03 -12.22
N LYS A 81 35.02 2.86 -11.73
CA LYS A 81 33.61 2.60 -11.43
C LYS A 81 33.11 3.43 -10.27
N LEU A 82 33.94 3.62 -9.24
CA LEU A 82 33.58 4.46 -8.10
C LEU A 82 33.34 5.92 -8.53
N GLN A 83 34.22 6.46 -9.38
CA GLN A 83 34.09 7.80 -9.92
C GLN A 83 32.82 7.94 -10.78
N GLN A 84 32.60 7.02 -11.72
CA GLN A 84 31.37 7.02 -12.55
C GLN A 84 30.10 6.93 -11.70
N PHE A 85 30.14 6.15 -10.62
CA PHE A 85 29.03 6.02 -9.68
C PHE A 85 28.78 7.32 -8.92
N ASP A 86 29.83 7.96 -8.39
CA ASP A 86 29.73 9.21 -7.64
C ASP A 86 29.33 10.40 -8.54
N GLU A 87 29.64 10.38 -9.84
CA GLU A 87 29.16 11.35 -10.84
C GLU A 87 27.66 11.20 -11.12
N GLN A 88 27.17 9.96 -11.27
CA GLN A 88 25.75 9.67 -11.49
C GLN A 88 24.92 9.90 -10.22
N TRP A 89 25.50 9.63 -9.07
CA TRP A 89 24.85 9.77 -7.77
C TRP A 89 25.70 10.57 -6.77
N PRO A 90 25.71 11.91 -6.92
CA PRO A 90 26.44 12.81 -6.03
C PRO A 90 26.01 12.67 -4.57
N TRP A 91 26.90 13.05 -3.65
CA TRP A 91 26.66 12.96 -2.20
C TRP A 91 25.36 13.64 -1.73
N GLY A 92 25.04 14.84 -2.22
CA GLY A 92 23.79 15.52 -1.87
C GLY A 92 22.55 14.70 -2.24
N LYS A 93 22.51 14.16 -3.47
CA LYS A 93 21.42 13.28 -3.92
C LYS A 93 21.38 11.95 -3.16
N ARG A 94 22.51 11.48 -2.62
CA ARG A 94 22.55 10.28 -1.76
C ARG A 94 21.82 10.53 -0.45
N ILE A 95 22.10 11.65 0.20
CA ILE A 95 21.45 12.01 1.46
C ILE A 95 19.94 12.19 1.24
N ASP A 96 19.55 13.03 0.28
CA ASP A 96 18.13 13.32 0.03
C ASP A 96 17.34 12.05 -0.23
N TRP A 97 17.87 11.18 -1.09
CA TRP A 97 17.19 9.93 -1.42
C TRP A 97 17.16 8.93 -0.25
N THR A 98 18.21 8.89 0.56
CA THR A 98 18.22 8.06 1.79
C THR A 98 17.12 8.53 2.74
N ILE A 99 16.97 9.84 2.95
CA ILE A 99 15.90 10.41 3.78
C ILE A 99 14.52 10.02 3.23
N ASP A 100 14.27 10.23 1.94
CA ASP A 100 12.98 9.92 1.31
C ASP A 100 12.61 8.44 1.44
N VAL A 101 13.59 7.56 1.23
CA VAL A 101 13.42 6.11 1.34
C VAL A 101 13.08 5.69 2.77
N LEU A 102 13.80 6.23 3.76
CA LEU A 102 13.56 5.91 5.16
C LEU A 102 12.20 6.44 5.64
N ILE A 103 11.83 7.67 5.26
CA ILE A 103 10.50 8.21 5.54
C ILE A 103 9.42 7.36 4.89
N GLY A 104 9.62 6.91 3.64
CA GLY A 104 8.67 6.05 2.93
C GLY A 104 8.45 4.71 3.66
N VAL A 105 9.52 4.04 4.06
CA VAL A 105 9.44 2.79 4.82
C VAL A 105 8.83 3.00 6.20
N GLN A 106 9.19 4.07 6.90
CA GLN A 106 8.62 4.38 8.22
C GLN A 106 7.12 4.71 8.15
N THR A 107 6.70 5.40 7.08
CA THR A 107 5.31 5.88 6.93
C THR A 107 4.39 4.79 6.40
N PHE A 108 4.86 3.98 5.44
CA PHE A 108 4.02 3.04 4.71
C PHE A 108 4.41 1.57 4.90
N GLY A 109 5.59 1.32 5.46
CA GLY A 109 6.09 -0.03 5.70
C GLY A 109 5.40 -0.74 6.85
N SER A 110 5.65 -2.05 6.94
CA SER A 110 5.28 -2.83 8.11
C SER A 110 6.39 -2.73 9.13
N GLU A 111 6.04 -2.97 10.39
CA GLU A 111 7.00 -3.08 11.49
C GLU A 111 8.13 -4.07 11.15
N ARG A 112 7.80 -5.19 10.50
CA ARG A 112 8.78 -6.20 10.11
C ARG A 112 9.77 -5.68 9.07
N VAL A 113 9.31 -4.94 8.08
CA VAL A 113 10.18 -4.33 7.07
C VAL A 113 11.03 -3.22 7.70
N PHE A 114 10.45 -2.44 8.61
CA PHE A 114 11.16 -1.41 9.35
C PHE A 114 12.30 -1.98 10.21
N GLN A 115 12.04 -3.02 11.02
CA GLN A 115 13.08 -3.67 11.81
C GLN A 115 14.19 -4.26 10.93
N LEU A 116 13.84 -4.95 9.84
CA LEU A 116 14.82 -5.47 8.89
C LEU A 116 15.63 -4.35 8.20
N ALA A 117 15.04 -3.18 8.03
CA ALA A 117 15.73 -2.02 7.49
C ALA A 117 16.77 -1.47 8.48
N GLU A 118 16.40 -1.31 9.75
CA GLU A 118 17.32 -0.92 10.83
C GLU A 118 18.45 -1.93 10.98
N ASP A 119 18.13 -3.22 11.11
CA ASP A 119 19.12 -4.29 11.25
C ASP A 119 20.10 -4.29 10.05
N TRP A 120 19.59 -4.01 8.84
CA TRP A 120 20.43 -3.95 7.64
C TRP A 120 21.36 -2.73 7.65
N MET A 121 20.87 -1.56 8.08
CA MET A 121 21.69 -0.35 8.20
C MET A 121 22.79 -0.53 9.24
N ASP A 122 22.45 -1.05 10.42
CA ASP A 122 23.40 -1.33 11.50
C ASP A 122 24.49 -2.31 11.04
N ALA A 123 24.08 -3.39 10.36
CA ALA A 123 25.03 -4.36 9.80
C ALA A 123 25.89 -3.76 8.67
N HIS A 124 25.35 -2.84 7.88
CA HIS A 124 26.08 -2.16 6.81
C HIS A 124 27.14 -1.21 7.37
N ASP A 125 26.78 -0.41 8.35
CA ASP A 125 27.69 0.51 9.04
C ASP A 125 28.79 -0.23 9.80
N ALA A 126 28.49 -1.43 10.31
CA ALA A 126 29.46 -2.33 10.92
C ALA A 126 30.31 -3.15 9.89
N GLU A 127 30.13 -2.91 8.59
CA GLU A 127 30.79 -3.63 7.49
C GLU A 127 30.59 -5.17 7.51
N LEU A 128 29.49 -5.65 8.10
CA LEU A 128 29.16 -7.08 8.22
C LEU A 128 28.51 -7.61 6.93
N ARG A 129 29.34 -7.90 5.93
CA ARG A 129 28.90 -8.25 4.57
C ARG A 129 27.99 -9.48 4.47
N ASP A 130 28.33 -10.55 5.17
CA ASP A 130 27.52 -11.77 5.13
C ASP A 130 26.14 -11.54 5.77
N VAL A 131 26.11 -10.75 6.85
CA VAL A 131 24.87 -10.37 7.55
C VAL A 131 24.01 -9.48 6.67
N THR A 132 24.60 -8.44 6.05
CA THR A 132 23.85 -7.54 5.14
C THR A 132 23.32 -8.28 3.91
N ALA A 133 24.04 -9.26 3.36
CA ALA A 133 23.57 -10.09 2.26
C ALA A 133 22.36 -10.95 2.65
N GLU A 134 22.40 -11.58 3.83
CA GLU A 134 21.29 -12.38 4.33
C GLU A 134 20.07 -11.51 4.71
N LEU A 135 20.29 -10.36 5.36
CA LEU A 135 19.21 -9.40 5.67
C LEU A 135 18.54 -8.87 4.39
N ARG A 136 19.31 -8.57 3.34
CA ARG A 136 18.75 -8.20 2.02
C ARG A 136 17.88 -9.31 1.43
N LYS A 137 18.28 -10.57 1.57
CA LYS A 137 17.49 -11.73 1.12
C LYS A 137 16.20 -11.87 1.92
N GLN A 138 16.27 -11.74 3.25
CA GLN A 138 15.10 -11.77 4.12
C GLN A 138 14.13 -10.63 3.79
N LEU A 139 14.63 -9.41 3.65
CA LEU A 139 13.84 -8.24 3.27
C LEU A 139 13.10 -8.45 1.94
N ARG A 140 13.78 -8.98 0.91
CA ARG A 140 13.13 -9.32 -0.37
C ARG A 140 12.04 -10.38 -0.24
N ALA A 141 12.24 -11.36 0.64
CA ALA A 141 11.22 -12.38 0.91
C ALA A 141 10.00 -11.74 1.60
N VAL A 142 10.21 -10.92 2.63
CA VAL A 142 9.13 -10.21 3.34
C VAL A 142 8.35 -9.29 2.41
N VAL A 143 9.04 -8.45 1.65
CA VAL A 143 8.39 -7.55 0.67
C VAL A 143 7.56 -8.34 -0.33
N ARG A 144 8.09 -9.46 -0.85
CA ARG A 144 7.35 -10.32 -1.77
C ARG A 144 6.09 -10.89 -1.12
N ASP A 145 6.22 -11.46 0.07
CA ASP A 145 5.11 -12.09 0.78
C ASP A 145 4.00 -11.06 1.09
N GLU A 146 4.38 -9.86 1.53
CA GLU A 146 3.44 -8.79 1.83
C GLU A 146 2.73 -8.24 0.59
N LEU A 147 3.46 -8.06 -0.52
CA LEU A 147 2.87 -7.59 -1.78
C LEU A 147 2.00 -8.64 -2.48
N GLN A 148 2.26 -9.92 -2.26
CA GLN A 148 1.41 -11.01 -2.76
C GLN A 148 0.19 -11.27 -1.87
N GLY A 149 0.03 -10.54 -0.76
CA GLY A 149 -1.02 -10.79 0.22
C GLY A 149 -0.83 -12.10 0.99
N LEU A 150 0.36 -12.71 0.92
CA LEU A 150 0.77 -13.90 1.66
C LEU A 150 1.25 -13.53 3.07
N VAL A 151 0.64 -12.52 3.69
CA VAL A 151 0.98 -12.17 5.08
C VAL A 151 0.59 -13.37 5.95
N PRO A 152 1.54 -14.02 6.65
CA PRO A 152 1.19 -14.99 7.66
C PRO A 152 0.43 -14.25 8.74
N GLN A 153 -0.85 -14.56 8.89
CA GLN A 153 -1.78 -13.96 9.84
C GLN A 153 -1.44 -14.34 11.30
N ARG A 154 -0.16 -14.38 11.68
CA ARG A 154 0.32 -15.04 12.91
C ARG A 154 0.59 -14.12 14.11
N ASP A 155 0.59 -12.79 13.98
CA ASP A 155 1.01 -11.92 15.10
C ASP A 155 -0.01 -10.88 15.61
N LEU A 156 -1.31 -11.06 15.35
CA LEU A 156 -2.33 -10.37 16.18
C LEU A 156 -2.54 -11.05 17.55
N GLY A 157 -1.70 -12.02 17.90
CA GLY A 157 -1.81 -12.84 19.12
C GLY A 157 -0.76 -12.59 20.21
N ARG A 158 0.03 -11.50 20.17
CA ARG A 158 0.94 -11.17 21.29
C ARG A 158 0.32 -10.16 22.25
N ASN A 159 -0.33 -10.73 23.27
CA ASN A 159 -0.36 -10.28 24.66
C ASN A 159 -0.03 -8.80 24.92
N ARG A 160 -1.06 -7.95 24.99
CA ARG A 160 -1.08 -6.90 26.01
C ARG A 160 -1.30 -7.59 27.35
N ARG A 161 -0.22 -7.81 28.09
CA ARG A 161 -0.25 -7.98 29.55
C ARG A 161 0.54 -6.84 30.16
#